data_AF-A0A2I0N1F2-F1
#
_entry.id   AF-A0A2I0N1F2-F1
#
_cell.length_a   1.000
_cell.length_b   1.000
_cell.length_c   1.000
_cell.angle_alpha   90.00
_cell.angle_beta   90.00
_cell.angle_gamma   90.00
#
_symmetry.space_group_name_H-M   'P 1'
#
loop_
_entity.id
_entity.type
_entity.pdbx_description
1 polymer ?
#
loop_
_entity_poly.entity_id
_entity_poly.type
_entity_poly.pdbx_seq_one_letter_code
_entity_poly.pdbx_strand_id
1 'polypeptide(L)'
;MYHKERQLRAKIVSELVVVLFHLDLQEMSLQTTVNDEVFTVCLTASAPTPPKDLLSLMEFINNNQHLPTDYYYQELLGTRDDEPEKEILAALLSEASWQQGDGFFTLCLRRDPHQDVQR
;
A
#
# COMPACT_ATOMS: atom_id res chain seq x y z
N MET A 1 15.79 0.60 15.50
CA MET A 1 14.35 0.49 15.19
C MET A 1 13.93 1.48 14.10
N TYR A 2 14.15 2.79 14.28
CA TYR A 2 13.81 3.85 13.30
C TYR A 2 14.32 3.65 11.85
N HIS A 3 15.48 3.04 11.64
CA HIS A 3 16.04 2.84 10.29
C HIS A 3 15.23 1.82 9.46
N LYS A 4 14.72 0.75 10.11
CA LYS A 4 13.95 -0.30 9.44
C LYS A 4 12.57 0.21 9.02
N GLU A 5 11.88 0.92 9.91
CA GLU A 5 10.60 1.56 9.62
C GLU A 5 10.69 2.56 8.45
N ARG A 6 11.76 3.36 8.41
CA ARG A 6 11.99 4.28 7.28
C ARG A 6 12.19 3.53 5.96
N GLN A 7 12.96 2.44 5.95
CA GLN A 7 13.17 1.62 4.76
C GLN A 7 11.88 0.95 4.29
N LEU A 8 11.08 0.44 5.24
CA LEU A 8 9.80 -0.17 4.91
C LEU A 8 8.85 0.83 4.24
N ARG A 9 8.67 2.01 4.86
CA ARG A 9 7.81 3.06 4.30
C ARG A 9 8.23 3.45 2.89
N ALA A 10 9.54 3.62 2.67
CA ALA A 10 10.09 3.91 1.35
C ALA A 10 9.76 2.80 0.33
N LYS A 11 9.84 1.53 0.75
CA LYS A 11 9.53 0.43 -0.18
C LYS A 11 8.03 0.24 -0.42
N ILE A 12 7.16 0.44 0.57
CA ILE A 12 5.71 0.49 0.35
C ILE A 12 5.37 1.51 -0.75
N VAL A 13 5.96 2.71 -0.67
CA VAL A 13 5.77 3.74 -1.71
C VAL A 13 6.31 3.25 -3.06
N SER A 14 7.49 2.65 -3.09
CA SER A 14 8.09 2.13 -4.33
C SER A 14 7.21 1.07 -5.00
N GLU A 15 6.77 0.05 -4.26
CA GLU A 15 5.92 -1.02 -4.77
C GLU A 15 4.56 -0.50 -5.24
N LEU A 16 3.96 0.43 -4.47
CA LEU A 16 2.72 1.07 -4.88
C LEU A 16 2.92 1.76 -6.23
N VAL A 17 3.97 2.58 -6.38
CA VAL A 17 4.25 3.28 -7.64
C VAL A 17 4.43 2.31 -8.82
N VAL A 18 5.08 1.15 -8.61
CA VAL A 18 5.19 0.10 -9.62
C VAL A 18 3.81 -0.41 -10.03
N VAL A 19 2.95 -0.76 -9.07
CA VAL A 19 1.57 -1.19 -9.34
C VAL A 19 0.82 -0.10 -10.11
N LEU A 20 0.96 1.16 -9.71
CA LEU A 20 0.27 2.28 -10.34
C LEU A 20 0.69 2.53 -11.78
N PHE A 21 1.96 2.34 -12.13
CA PHE A 21 2.41 2.48 -13.53
C PHE A 21 1.89 1.39 -14.46
N HIS A 22 1.42 0.26 -13.93
CA HIS A 22 0.73 -0.76 -14.72
C HIS A 22 -0.76 -0.43 -14.95
N LEU A 23 -1.28 0.58 -14.26
CA LEU A 23 -2.64 1.06 -14.40
C LEU A 23 -2.60 2.30 -15.29
N ASP A 24 -3.33 2.26 -16.40
CA ASP A 24 -3.36 3.31 -17.42
C ASP A 24 -4.11 4.57 -16.91
N LEU A 25 -3.55 5.19 -15.88
CA LEU A 25 -4.10 6.31 -15.12
C LEU A 25 -3.60 7.63 -15.68
N GLN A 26 -4.50 8.61 -15.77
CA GLN A 26 -4.16 9.98 -16.15
C GLN A 26 -4.10 10.87 -14.91
N GLU A 27 -3.21 11.87 -14.92
CA GLU A 27 -3.07 12.88 -13.86
C GLU A 27 -3.05 12.29 -12.44
N MET A 28 -1.89 11.77 -12.04
CA MET A 28 -1.71 11.15 -10.72
C MET A 28 -1.01 12.08 -9.74
N SER A 29 -1.48 12.09 -8.50
CA SER A 29 -0.84 12.71 -7.35
C SER A 29 -0.72 11.70 -6.22
N LEU A 30 0.47 11.63 -5.61
CA LEU A 30 0.73 10.78 -4.45
C LEU A 30 1.06 11.66 -3.24
N GLN A 31 0.29 11.53 -2.18
CA GLN A 31 0.52 12.20 -0.92
C GLN A 31 0.85 11.19 0.17
N THR A 32 2.00 11.36 0.81
CA THR A 32 2.39 10.57 1.97
C THR A 32 2.27 11.40 3.24
N THR A 33 1.59 10.86 4.24
CA THR A 33 1.51 11.44 5.57
C THR A 33 2.19 10.50 6.55
N VAL A 34 3.12 11.04 7.33
CA VAL A 34 3.85 10.31 8.37
C VAL A 34 3.63 11.04 9.69
N ASN A 35 3.07 10.35 10.67
CA ASN A 35 3.11 10.78 12.07
C ASN A 35 3.70 9.68 12.96
N ASP A 36 3.74 9.90 14.26
CA ASP A 36 4.38 8.98 15.21
C ASP A 36 3.65 7.64 15.34
N GLU A 37 2.39 7.56 14.92
CA GLU A 37 1.51 6.40 15.11
C GLU A 37 1.13 5.70 13.81
N VAL A 38 1.16 6.40 12.67
CA VAL A 38 0.54 5.94 11.43
C VAL A 38 1.34 6.44 10.22
N PHE A 39 1.46 5.55 9.24
CA PHE A 39 1.89 5.89 7.90
C PHE A 39 0.72 5.75 6.92
N THR A 40 0.45 6.81 6.15
CA THR A 40 -0.61 6.80 5.14
C THR A 40 -0.07 7.24 3.79
N VAL A 41 -0.47 6.54 2.74
CA VAL A 41 -0.21 6.91 1.34
C VAL A 41 -1.54 7.06 0.63
N CYS A 42 -1.82 8.24 0.09
CA CYS A 42 -3.02 8.50 -0.71
C CYS A 42 -2.64 8.80 -2.17
N LEU A 43 -3.20 8.02 -3.09
CA LEU A 43 -3.20 8.27 -4.52
C LEU A 43 -4.48 9.01 -4.89
N THR A 44 -4.37 10.11 -5.60
CA THR A 44 -5.47 10.70 -6.35
C THR A 44 -5.15 10.60 -7.84
N ALA A 45 -6.06 10.07 -8.64
CA ALA A 45 -5.87 9.93 -10.08
C ALA A 45 -7.16 10.29 -10.85
N SER A 46 -7.01 10.86 -12.04
CA SER A 46 -8.15 11.04 -12.94
C SER A 46 -8.54 9.70 -13.56
N ALA A 47 -9.75 9.25 -13.22
CA ALA A 47 -10.42 8.15 -13.88
C ALA A 47 -11.93 8.22 -13.59
N PRO A 48 -12.78 7.83 -14.55
CA PRO A 48 -14.23 7.77 -14.34
C PRO A 48 -14.62 6.72 -13.30
N THR A 49 -13.83 5.65 -13.17
CA THR A 49 -13.95 4.65 -12.10
C THR A 49 -12.57 4.11 -11.72
N PRO A 50 -12.34 3.64 -10.49
CA PRO A 50 -11.10 3.00 -10.11
C PRO A 50 -10.87 1.72 -10.95
N PRO A 51 -9.62 1.46 -11.40
CA PRO A 51 -9.26 0.18 -11.99
C PRO A 51 -9.65 -1.01 -11.10
N LYS A 52 -10.18 -2.08 -11.71
CA LYS A 52 -10.57 -3.32 -11.01
C LYS A 52 -9.41 -3.88 -10.19
N ASP A 53 -8.20 -3.80 -10.71
CA ASP A 53 -6.97 -4.24 -10.05
C ASP A 53 -6.70 -3.53 -8.72
N LEU A 54 -7.05 -2.24 -8.61
CA LEU A 54 -6.95 -1.51 -7.35
C LEU A 54 -8.02 -1.97 -6.37
N LEU A 55 -9.25 -2.18 -6.84
CA LEU A 55 -10.33 -2.69 -5.98
C LEU A 55 -9.97 -4.06 -5.41
N SER A 56 -9.42 -4.96 -6.22
CA SER A 56 -8.94 -6.27 -5.76
C SER A 56 -7.79 -6.16 -4.77
N LEU A 57 -6.84 -5.24 -4.96
CA LEU A 57 -5.77 -4.99 -3.99
C LEU A 57 -6.34 -4.51 -2.64
N MET A 58 -7.32 -3.60 -2.66
CA MET A 58 -7.96 -3.10 -1.45
C MET A 58 -8.71 -4.18 -0.68
N GLU A 59 -9.51 -4.98 -1.40
CA GLU A 59 -10.19 -6.13 -0.80
C GLU A 59 -9.18 -7.09 -0.17
N PHE A 60 -8.04 -7.30 -0.82
CA PHE A 60 -6.99 -8.16 -0.30
C PHE A 60 -6.35 -7.57 0.96
N ILE A 61 -6.01 -6.27 0.99
CA ILE A 61 -5.50 -5.57 2.19
C ILE A 61 -6.49 -5.67 3.36
N ASN A 62 -7.77 -5.38 3.10
CA ASN A 62 -8.78 -5.32 4.16
C ASN A 62 -9.17 -6.69 4.70
N ASN A 63 -9.04 -7.76 3.90
CA ASN A 63 -9.46 -9.11 4.27
C ASN A 63 -8.29 -10.04 4.68
N ASN A 64 -7.06 -9.79 4.23
CA ASN A 64 -5.88 -10.63 4.54
C ASN A 64 -4.95 -10.00 5.57
N GLN A 65 -5.52 -9.54 6.69
CA GLN A 65 -4.75 -9.06 7.83
C GLN A 65 -3.96 -10.15 8.57
N HIS A 66 -3.85 -11.39 8.08
CA HIS A 66 -3.32 -12.54 8.83
C HIS A 66 -1.92 -13.01 8.43
N LEU A 67 -1.26 -12.30 7.52
CA LEU A 67 0.07 -12.67 7.04
C LEU A 67 1.17 -12.17 8.02
N PRO A 68 2.14 -13.00 8.44
CA PRO A 68 3.16 -12.59 9.41
C PRO A 68 4.10 -11.52 8.81
N THR A 69 4.05 -10.29 9.32
CA THR A 69 4.80 -9.13 8.80
C THR A 69 6.31 -9.38 8.71
N ASP A 70 6.88 -10.14 9.65
CA ASP A 70 8.31 -10.49 9.69
C ASP A 70 8.80 -11.31 8.48
N TYR A 71 7.92 -12.14 7.90
CA TYR A 71 8.21 -12.91 6.69
C TYR A 71 8.43 -11.95 5.50
N TYR A 72 7.51 -11.00 5.33
CA TYR A 72 7.54 -10.03 4.22
C TYR A 72 8.63 -8.97 4.39
N TYR A 73 8.99 -8.62 5.63
CA TYR A 73 10.13 -7.71 5.90
C TYR A 73 11.43 -8.20 5.28
N GLN A 74 11.69 -9.51 5.31
CA GLN A 74 12.88 -10.09 4.69
C GLN A 74 12.74 -10.13 3.17
N GLU A 75 11.56 -10.49 2.66
CA GLU A 75 11.28 -10.57 1.23
C GLU A 75 11.38 -9.22 0.52
N LEU A 76 10.84 -8.14 1.11
CA LEU A 76 10.97 -6.78 0.59
C LEU A 76 12.41 -6.25 0.58
N LEU A 77 13.28 -6.75 1.46
CA LEU A 77 14.68 -6.31 1.53
C LEU A 77 15.59 -7.09 0.57
N GLY A 78 15.04 -8.00 -0.25
CA GLY A 78 15.69 -8.48 -1.47
C GLY A 78 16.02 -9.97 -1.50
N THR A 79 15.13 -10.85 -1.04
CA THR A 79 15.38 -12.31 -1.11
C THR A 79 14.56 -13.11 -2.11
N ARG A 80 13.59 -12.54 -2.85
CA ARG A 80 12.87 -13.23 -3.93
C ARG A 80 12.35 -12.26 -5.01
N ASP A 81 12.54 -12.62 -6.28
CA ASP A 81 12.06 -11.89 -7.47
C ASP A 81 10.69 -12.44 -7.97
N ASP A 82 10.08 -13.37 -7.22
CA ASP A 82 9.07 -14.30 -7.73
C ASP A 82 7.70 -14.26 -7.03
N GLU A 83 7.47 -13.42 -6.01
CA GLU A 83 6.13 -13.25 -5.40
C GLU A 83 5.38 -12.01 -5.93
N PRO A 84 4.04 -12.09 -6.09
CA PRO A 84 3.26 -11.00 -6.65
C PRO A 84 3.25 -9.79 -5.69
N GLU A 85 3.76 -8.67 -6.17
CA GLU A 85 3.91 -7.36 -5.50
C GLU A 85 2.67 -6.93 -4.66
N LYS A 86 1.48 -7.39 -5.06
CA LYS A 86 0.19 -7.13 -4.38
C LYS A 86 0.05 -7.84 -3.02
N GLU A 87 0.59 -9.06 -2.87
CA GLU A 87 0.50 -9.84 -1.62
C GLU A 87 1.39 -9.23 -0.54
N ILE A 88 2.59 -8.84 -0.96
CA ILE A 88 3.58 -8.13 -0.14
C ILE A 88 3.00 -6.81 0.39
N LEU A 89 2.39 -5.99 -0.48
CA LEU A 89 1.76 -4.73 -0.07
C LEU A 89 0.66 -4.96 0.97
N ALA A 90 -0.15 -6.02 0.80
CA ALA A 90 -1.24 -6.31 1.71
C ALA A 90 -0.82 -6.83 3.06
N ALA A 91 0.28 -7.59 3.15
CA ALA A 91 0.83 -8.00 4.43
C ALA A 91 1.38 -6.83 5.26
N LEU A 92 1.75 -5.72 4.62
CA LEU A 92 2.33 -4.56 5.28
C LEU A 92 1.34 -3.45 5.65
N LEU A 93 0.16 -3.48 5.05
CA LEU A 93 -0.86 -2.45 5.19
C LEU A 93 -1.99 -2.95 6.09
N SER A 94 -2.45 -2.06 6.95
CA SER A 94 -3.50 -2.32 7.93
C SER A 94 -4.89 -2.15 7.33
N GLU A 95 -5.04 -1.17 6.45
CA GLU A 95 -6.34 -0.71 5.96
C GLU A 95 -6.17 -0.03 4.58
N ALA A 96 -7.16 -0.22 3.72
CA ALA A 96 -7.31 0.48 2.46
C ALA A 96 -8.72 1.07 2.34
N SER A 97 -8.80 2.35 1.96
CA SER A 97 -10.07 3.06 1.72
C SER A 97 -10.01 3.84 0.41
N TRP A 98 -11.17 4.10 -0.20
CA TRP A 98 -11.25 4.87 -1.42
C TRP A 98 -12.49 5.73 -1.47
N GLN A 99 -12.42 6.79 -2.25
CA GLN A 99 -13.52 7.72 -2.47
C GLN A 99 -13.53 8.14 -3.95
N GLN A 100 -14.73 8.24 -4.52
CA GLN A 100 -14.95 8.78 -5.85
C GLN A 100 -15.30 10.26 -5.76
N GLY A 101 -14.69 11.07 -6.63
CA GLY A 101 -15.12 12.42 -6.97
C GLY A 101 -15.44 12.54 -8.45
N ASP A 102 -15.77 13.76 -8.89
CA ASP A 102 -16.14 14.05 -10.28
C ASP A 102 -14.95 13.90 -11.23
N GLY A 103 -14.82 12.71 -11.84
CA GLY A 103 -13.75 12.41 -12.81
C GLY A 103 -12.39 12.02 -12.19
N PHE A 104 -12.35 11.86 -10.87
CA PHE A 104 -11.16 11.43 -10.12
C PHE A 104 -11.54 10.49 -8.99
N PHE A 105 -10.61 9.61 -8.60
CA PHE A 105 -10.73 8.83 -7.38
C PHE A 105 -9.54 9.10 -6.48
N THR A 106 -9.75 8.93 -5.17
CA THR A 106 -8.70 8.91 -4.17
C THR A 106 -8.67 7.56 -3.48
N LEU A 107 -7.51 6.90 -3.46
CA LEU A 107 -7.23 5.66 -2.75
C LEU A 107 -6.25 5.96 -1.63
N CYS A 108 -6.56 5.61 -0.39
CA CYS A 108 -5.68 5.76 0.76
C CYS A 108 -5.36 4.41 1.39
N LEU A 109 -4.06 4.15 1.54
CA LEU A 109 -3.50 2.96 2.17
C LEU A 109 -2.86 3.36 3.49
N ARG A 110 -3.20 2.66 4.57
CA ARG A 110 -2.73 2.96 5.92
C ARG A 110 -1.95 1.79 6.48
N ARG A 111 -0.85 2.10 7.18
CA ARG A 111 -0.08 1.18 8.02
C ARG A 111 -0.08 1.69 9.46
N ASP A 112 -0.49 0.83 10.37
CA ASP A 112 -0.39 0.98 11.81
C ASP A 112 0.71 0.03 12.34
N PRO A 113 1.89 0.55 12.73
CA PRO A 113 3.00 -0.26 13.22
C PRO A 113 2.72 -0.92 14.57
N HIS A 114 1.68 -0.52 15.31
CA HIS A 114 1.28 -1.15 16.57
C HIS A 114 0.43 -2.41 16.36
N GLN A 115 -0.15 -2.58 15.18
CA GLN A 115 -0.90 -3.79 14.82
C GLN A 115 0.01 -5.03 14.76
N ASP A 116 1.31 -4.84 14.53
CA ASP A 116 2.33 -5.90 14.54
C ASP A 116 2.68 -6.40 15.95
N VAL A 117 2.38 -5.63 17.01
CA VAL A 117 2.83 -5.90 18.40
C VAL A 117 1.79 -6.66 19.24
N GLN A 118 0.54 -6.73 18.81
CA GLN A 118 -0.53 -7.43 19.53
C GLN A 118 -0.72 -8.90 19.12
N ARG A 119 0.27 -9.51 18.44
CA ARG A 119 0.20 -10.90 17.96
C ARG A 119 1.36 -11.75 18.44
#